data_AF-A0A1A8U1E2-F1
#
_entry.id   AF-A0A1A8U1E2-F1
#
_cell.length_a   1.000
_cell.length_b   1.000
_cell.length_c   1.000
_cell.angle_alpha   90.00
_cell.angle_beta   90.00
_cell.angle_gamma   90.00
#
_symmetry.space_group_name_H-M   'P 1'
#
loop_
_entity.id
_entity.type
_entity.pdbx_description
1 polymer ?
#
loop_
_entity_poly.entity_id
_entity_poly.type
_entity_poly.pdbx_seq_one_letter_code
_entity_poly.pdbx_strand_id
1 'polypeptide(L)'
;MAASKPVEPQSATGLPRWQLALLVGTPIVLGVGAVYLWNRSRRKGMKGTGERKTPEGSASPVQGQDGANREEEKNMSPLDHAQSSKNKGNKYFKAGKYEKAIQCYTEAIGLCPGDQKADLSTFYQNRAAAFEQQLKWTEVVQDCSQAVELNPRYIKALFRRAKALEKLDNKKECLEDVTAVCILEAFQNQQSMLLADKVLKQLGKEKAKEKYKNREPMMPSPQFIKSYFSSFTDDIISQPLQKGEKKDEDKDKEGEAAEITESAGYLKAKQYMEEENYDKIISECTKEIESGGRYTAEALLLRATFYLLIGNATAAQPDLDQVINMKDANVKLRANALIKRGSMYMQQQQPLHSTQDFNTAAEIDTQNPDVYHHRGQVGGRIHHCSPF
;
A
#
# COMPACT_ATOMS: atom_id res chain seq x y z
N MET A 1 42.10 37.92 -38.04
CA MET A 1 41.94 36.56 -37.50
C MET A 1 41.29 35.71 -38.58
N ALA A 2 41.91 34.58 -38.92
CA ALA A 2 41.70 33.82 -40.15
C ALA A 2 40.36 33.06 -40.17
N ALA A 3 39.80 32.94 -41.38
CA ALA A 3 38.61 32.17 -41.70
C ALA A 3 38.90 30.66 -41.71
N SER A 4 38.05 29.87 -41.03
CA SER A 4 38.05 28.41 -41.06
C SER A 4 37.07 27.88 -42.12
N LYS A 5 37.59 27.10 -43.07
CA LYS A 5 36.79 26.27 -44.00
C LYS A 5 36.36 24.97 -43.30
N PRO A 6 35.21 24.37 -43.65
CA PRO A 6 34.82 23.07 -43.14
C PRO A 6 35.50 21.94 -43.92
N VAL A 7 35.82 20.86 -43.20
CA VAL A 7 36.45 19.62 -43.69
C VAL A 7 35.36 18.58 -43.91
N GLU A 8 35.29 17.98 -45.11
CA GLU A 8 34.47 16.80 -45.40
C GLU A 8 35.11 15.52 -44.85
N PRO A 9 34.36 14.57 -44.27
CA PRO A 9 34.90 13.28 -43.86
C PRO A 9 34.87 12.24 -44.99
N GLN A 10 36.00 11.58 -45.17
CA GLN A 10 36.25 10.50 -46.11
C GLN A 10 35.51 9.20 -45.75
N SER A 11 35.12 8.47 -46.80
CA SER A 11 34.45 7.17 -46.79
C SER A 11 35.35 6.02 -46.30
N ALA A 12 34.92 5.29 -45.27
CA ALA A 12 35.51 4.01 -44.89
C ALA A 12 34.69 2.84 -45.45
N THR A 13 35.32 2.02 -46.30
CA THR A 13 34.80 0.77 -46.84
C THR A 13 34.79 -0.31 -45.76
N GLY A 14 33.61 -0.66 -45.24
CA GLY A 14 33.40 -1.79 -44.33
C GLY A 14 32.08 -2.49 -44.66
N LEU A 15 32.08 -3.83 -44.59
CA LEU A 15 30.93 -4.68 -44.95
C LEU A 15 29.66 -4.24 -44.18
N PRO A 16 28.50 -4.14 -44.86
CA PRO A 16 27.28 -3.61 -44.26
C PRO A 16 26.77 -4.48 -43.11
N ARG A 17 26.31 -3.83 -42.03
CA ARG A 17 25.94 -4.44 -40.74
C ARG A 17 24.96 -5.63 -40.83
N TRP A 18 24.15 -5.72 -41.87
CA TRP A 18 23.23 -6.84 -42.09
C TRP A 18 23.96 -8.15 -42.47
N GLN A 19 25.12 -8.09 -43.12
CA GLN A 19 25.93 -9.28 -43.42
C GLN A 19 26.60 -9.84 -42.16
N LEU A 20 27.00 -8.98 -41.21
CA LEU A 20 27.47 -9.41 -39.88
C LEU A 20 26.33 -10.05 -39.07
N ALA A 21 25.11 -9.51 -39.15
CA ALA A 21 23.94 -10.09 -38.49
C ALA A 21 23.60 -11.49 -39.04
N LEU A 22 23.75 -11.72 -40.36
CA LEU A 22 23.56 -13.05 -40.96
C LEU A 22 24.67 -14.04 -40.60
N LEU A 23 25.92 -13.59 -40.48
CA LEU A 23 27.05 -14.45 -40.09
C LEU A 23 26.99 -14.91 -38.62
N VAL A 24 26.45 -14.09 -37.72
CA VAL A 24 26.33 -14.42 -36.28
C VAL A 24 24.98 -15.06 -35.95
N GLY A 25 23.91 -14.71 -36.67
CA GLY A 25 22.57 -15.21 -36.42
C GLY A 25 22.34 -16.65 -36.91
N THR A 26 22.91 -17.01 -38.07
CA THR A 26 22.68 -18.33 -38.67
C THR A 26 23.26 -19.51 -37.88
N PRO A 27 24.46 -19.44 -37.24
CA PRO A 27 24.99 -20.55 -36.44
C PRO A 27 24.19 -20.77 -35.14
N ILE A 28 23.69 -19.70 -34.53
CA ILE A 28 22.96 -19.77 -33.25
C ILE A 28 21.59 -20.44 -33.46
N VAL A 29 20.86 -20.06 -34.52
CA VAL A 29 19.55 -20.65 -34.82
C VAL A 29 19.68 -22.12 -35.19
N LEU A 30 20.71 -22.50 -35.96
CA LEU A 30 20.97 -23.91 -36.29
C LEU A 30 21.39 -24.72 -35.06
N GLY A 31 22.20 -24.16 -34.16
CA GLY A 31 22.61 -24.79 -32.91
C GLY A 31 21.43 -25.06 -31.96
N VAL A 32 20.55 -24.08 -31.78
CA VAL A 32 19.33 -24.22 -30.95
C VAL A 32 18.36 -25.23 -31.60
N GLY A 33 18.21 -25.21 -32.92
CA GLY A 33 17.41 -26.18 -33.67
C GLY A 33 17.91 -27.62 -33.51
N ALA A 34 19.23 -27.83 -33.58
CA ALA A 34 19.85 -29.13 -33.39
C ALA A 34 19.67 -29.67 -31.95
N VAL A 35 19.84 -28.81 -30.93
CA VAL A 35 19.62 -29.18 -29.52
C VAL A 35 18.15 -29.51 -29.25
N TYR A 36 17.22 -28.74 -29.83
CA TYR A 36 15.79 -29.01 -29.71
C TYR A 36 15.40 -30.35 -30.36
N LEU A 37 15.91 -30.64 -31.56
CA LEU A 37 15.66 -31.90 -32.25
C LEU A 37 16.28 -33.08 -31.50
N TRP A 38 17.49 -32.95 -30.97
CA TRP A 38 18.14 -33.98 -30.16
C TRP A 38 17.32 -34.32 -28.90
N ASN A 39 16.86 -33.31 -28.16
CA ASN A 39 15.98 -33.52 -27.00
C ASN A 39 14.62 -34.13 -27.38
N ARG A 40 14.09 -33.83 -28.57
CA ARG A 40 12.84 -34.42 -29.08
C ARG A 40 13.01 -35.89 -29.47
N SER A 41 14.14 -36.29 -30.06
CA SER A 41 14.45 -37.70 -30.33
C SER A 41 14.63 -38.52 -29.05
N ARG A 42 15.22 -37.94 -27.98
CA ARG A 42 15.31 -38.59 -26.66
C ARG A 42 13.95 -38.84 -26.02
N ARG A 43 12.97 -37.95 -26.24
CA ARG A 43 11.59 -38.15 -25.77
C ARG A 43 10.81 -39.19 -26.58
N LYS A 44 11.20 -39.47 -27.83
CA LYS A 44 10.54 -40.49 -28.69
C LYS A 44 11.02 -41.92 -28.42
N GLY A 45 12.14 -42.11 -27.73
CA GLY A 45 12.63 -43.43 -27.29
C GLY A 45 11.90 -44.04 -26.09
N MET A 46 10.89 -43.35 -25.53
CA MET A 46 10.17 -43.79 -24.33
C MET A 46 8.65 -43.81 -24.53
N LYS A 47 8.21 -44.39 -25.65
CA LYS A 47 6.83 -44.86 -25.87
C LYS A 47 6.86 -46.18 -26.63
N GLY A 48 7.16 -47.25 -25.89
CA GLY A 48 6.85 -48.62 -26.28
C GLY A 48 5.39 -48.92 -25.96
N THR A 49 4.68 -49.42 -26.96
CA THR A 49 3.27 -49.80 -27.02
C THR A 49 2.96 -51.00 -26.11
N GLY A 50 1.93 -50.87 -25.27
CA GLY A 50 1.31 -51.99 -24.56
C GLY A 50 -0.19 -52.03 -24.88
N GLU A 51 -0.58 -52.96 -25.75
CA GLU A 51 -1.95 -53.30 -26.05
C GLU A 51 -2.70 -53.81 -24.81
N ARG A 52 -3.99 -53.51 -24.80
CA ARG A 52 -4.97 -53.92 -23.81
C ARG A 52 -5.41 -55.36 -24.12
N LYS A 53 -5.14 -56.30 -23.21
CA LYS A 53 -5.91 -57.55 -23.08
C LYS A 53 -6.27 -57.74 -21.62
N THR A 54 -7.56 -57.73 -21.34
CA THR A 54 -8.13 -58.36 -20.15
C THR A 54 -7.87 -59.87 -20.20
N PRO A 55 -7.67 -60.51 -19.04
CA PRO A 55 -8.71 -61.44 -18.64
C PRO A 55 -9.06 -61.36 -17.16
N GLU A 56 -10.27 -61.85 -16.92
CA GLU A 56 -10.95 -62.10 -15.66
C GLU A 56 -10.16 -63.03 -14.73
N GLY A 57 -10.44 -62.87 -13.44
CA GLY A 57 -10.68 -63.98 -12.51
C GLY A 57 -9.68 -65.13 -12.48
N SER A 58 -8.74 -65.05 -11.53
CA SER A 58 -8.40 -66.23 -10.71
C SER A 58 -7.68 -65.77 -9.45
N ALA A 59 -8.37 -65.92 -8.32
CA ALA A 59 -7.72 -65.92 -7.02
C ALA A 59 -6.70 -67.07 -6.98
N SER A 60 -5.47 -66.77 -6.55
CA SER A 60 -4.47 -67.73 -6.11
C SER A 60 -3.41 -67.01 -5.28
N PRO A 61 -2.78 -67.70 -4.32
CA PRO A 61 -2.73 -67.25 -2.94
C PRO A 61 -1.55 -66.32 -2.64
N VAL A 62 -1.73 -65.57 -1.56
CA VAL A 62 -0.65 -64.96 -0.77
C VAL A 62 0.44 -66.01 -0.54
N GLN A 63 1.59 -65.82 -1.14
CA GLN A 63 2.83 -66.50 -0.76
C GLN A 63 3.96 -65.47 -0.66
N GLY A 64 4.27 -65.13 0.60
CA GLY A 64 5.64 -64.89 1.06
C GLY A 64 6.37 -63.65 0.55
N GLN A 65 5.85 -62.45 0.84
CA GLN A 65 6.66 -61.21 0.84
C GLN A 65 6.70 -60.52 2.21
N ASP A 66 6.42 -61.24 3.29
CA ASP A 66 6.53 -60.73 4.67
C ASP A 66 7.92 -60.99 5.29
N GLY A 67 8.82 -61.69 4.60
CA GLY A 67 10.17 -62.01 5.10
C GLY A 67 11.20 -60.90 4.85
N ALA A 68 11.26 -60.37 3.62
CA ALA A 68 12.34 -59.45 3.21
C ALA A 68 12.21 -58.03 3.78
N ASN A 69 10.99 -57.51 3.98
CA ASN A 69 10.77 -56.20 4.62
C ASN A 69 10.98 -56.21 6.14
N ARG A 70 10.88 -57.39 6.78
CA ARG A 70 11.02 -57.53 8.24
C ARG A 70 12.46 -57.61 8.71
N GLU A 71 13.36 -58.04 7.82
CA GLU A 71 14.80 -58.13 8.11
C GLU A 71 15.50 -56.78 7.95
N GLU A 72 15.06 -55.93 7.01
CA GLU A 72 15.56 -54.55 6.87
C GLU A 72 15.14 -53.64 8.05
N GLU A 73 13.92 -53.79 8.60
CA GLU A 73 13.50 -53.02 9.79
C GLU A 73 14.31 -53.35 11.05
N LYS A 74 14.93 -54.53 11.14
CA LYS A 74 15.67 -54.97 12.34
C LYS A 74 17.06 -54.34 12.51
N ASN A 75 17.61 -53.70 11.47
CA ASN A 75 18.97 -53.13 11.46
C ASN A 75 19.01 -51.62 11.17
N MET A 76 17.87 -50.95 11.16
CA MET A 76 17.77 -49.53 10.82
C MET A 76 18.08 -48.63 12.04
N SER A 77 18.83 -47.55 11.82
CA SER A 77 19.12 -46.55 12.86
C SER A 77 17.80 -45.90 13.35
N PRO A 78 17.72 -45.40 14.60
CA PRO A 78 16.59 -44.57 15.04
C PRO A 78 16.27 -43.42 14.09
N LEU A 79 17.31 -42.82 13.48
CA LEU A 79 17.14 -41.77 12.47
C LEU A 79 16.49 -42.32 11.19
N ASP A 80 16.88 -43.50 10.72
CA ASP A 80 16.31 -44.10 9.52
C ASP A 80 14.84 -44.47 9.72
N HIS A 81 14.50 -44.94 10.93
CA HIS A 81 13.11 -45.15 11.33
C HIS A 81 12.32 -43.84 11.32
N ALA A 82 12.86 -42.76 11.89
CA ALA A 82 12.23 -41.44 11.88
C ALA A 82 12.01 -40.93 10.43
N GLN A 83 13.00 -41.09 9.56
CA GLN A 83 12.90 -40.71 8.15
C GLN A 83 11.86 -41.55 7.39
N SER A 84 11.77 -42.84 7.68
CA SER A 84 10.72 -43.73 7.16
C SER A 84 9.33 -43.26 7.59
N SER A 85 9.13 -42.93 8.87
CA SER A 85 7.87 -42.38 9.40
C SER A 85 7.53 -41.02 8.77
N LYS A 86 8.49 -40.12 8.59
CA LYS A 86 8.29 -38.88 7.81
C LYS A 86 7.82 -39.18 6.38
N ASN A 87 8.45 -40.14 5.69
CA ASN A 87 8.07 -40.51 4.33
C ASN A 87 6.66 -41.11 4.26
N LYS A 88 6.26 -41.92 5.25
CA LYS A 88 4.87 -42.39 5.42
C LYS A 88 3.92 -41.22 5.63
N GLY A 89 4.27 -40.26 6.49
CA GLY A 89 3.52 -39.02 6.69
C GLY A 89 3.33 -38.20 5.42
N ASN A 90 4.39 -38.04 4.62
CA ASN A 90 4.33 -37.35 3.32
C ASN A 90 3.36 -38.02 2.34
N LYS A 91 3.29 -39.36 2.33
CA LYS A 91 2.31 -40.09 1.49
C LYS A 91 0.88 -39.81 1.94
N TYR A 92 0.62 -39.83 3.25
CA TYR A 92 -0.71 -39.50 3.79
C TYR A 92 -1.09 -38.04 3.56
N PHE A 93 -0.15 -37.11 3.71
CA PHE A 93 -0.35 -35.68 3.45
C PHE A 93 -0.75 -35.44 1.99
N LYS A 94 -0.04 -36.04 1.03
CA LYS A 94 -0.37 -35.98 -0.40
C LYS A 94 -1.73 -36.61 -0.72
N ALA A 95 -2.15 -37.62 0.05
CA ALA A 95 -3.45 -38.26 -0.08
C ALA A 95 -4.58 -37.50 0.65
N GLY A 96 -4.32 -36.32 1.23
CA GLY A 96 -5.30 -35.53 1.98
C GLY A 96 -5.71 -36.13 3.34
N LYS A 97 -5.03 -37.18 3.80
CA LYS A 97 -5.32 -37.85 5.08
C LYS A 97 -4.49 -37.20 6.20
N TYR A 98 -4.86 -35.99 6.59
CA TYR A 98 -4.04 -35.14 7.45
C TYR A 98 -3.88 -35.68 8.88
N GLU A 99 -4.90 -36.31 9.49
CA GLU A 99 -4.76 -36.91 10.83
C GLU A 99 -3.71 -38.01 10.84
N LYS A 100 -3.72 -38.88 9.82
CA LYS A 100 -2.72 -39.96 9.67
C LYS A 100 -1.32 -39.40 9.40
N ALA A 101 -1.23 -38.31 8.63
CA ALA A 101 0.04 -37.63 8.42
C ALA A 101 0.60 -37.07 9.73
N ILE A 102 -0.22 -36.45 10.57
CA ILE A 102 0.16 -35.93 11.89
C ILE A 102 0.67 -37.05 12.80
N GLN A 103 -0.01 -38.21 12.82
CA GLN A 103 0.43 -39.38 13.59
C GLN A 103 1.82 -39.83 13.13
N CYS A 104 2.03 -40.03 11.83
CA CYS A 104 3.34 -40.44 11.30
C CYS A 104 4.45 -39.40 11.54
N TYR A 105 4.16 -38.10 11.48
CA TYR A 105 5.15 -37.07 11.82
C TYR A 105 5.44 -37.02 13.32
N THR A 106 4.45 -37.29 14.17
CA THR A 106 4.64 -37.36 15.62
C THR A 106 5.50 -38.57 16.00
N GLU A 107 5.29 -39.72 15.34
CA GLU A 107 6.19 -40.88 15.44
C GLU A 107 7.62 -40.52 14.98
N ALA A 108 7.76 -39.81 13.86
CA ALA A 108 9.07 -39.37 13.38
C ALA A 108 9.79 -38.45 14.39
N ILE A 109 9.07 -37.53 15.03
CA ILE A 109 9.60 -36.66 16.09
C ILE A 109 10.05 -37.49 17.31
N GLY A 110 9.27 -38.49 17.73
CA GLY A 110 9.59 -39.34 18.87
C GLY A 110 10.77 -40.30 18.65
N LEU A 111 11.01 -40.71 17.39
CA LEU A 111 12.10 -41.60 17.01
C LEU A 111 13.41 -40.86 16.68
N CYS A 112 13.32 -39.55 16.39
CA CYS A 112 14.47 -38.75 16.00
C CYS A 112 15.42 -38.53 17.20
N PRO A 113 16.71 -38.85 17.07
CA PRO A 113 17.71 -38.45 18.05
C PRO A 113 17.78 -36.93 18.22
N GLY A 114 17.94 -36.44 19.46
CA GLY A 114 17.90 -35.00 19.76
C GLY A 114 19.09 -34.19 19.23
N ASP A 115 20.19 -34.85 18.88
CA ASP A 115 21.35 -34.29 18.20
C ASP A 115 21.06 -33.94 16.72
N GLN A 116 20.06 -34.58 16.11
CA GLN A 116 19.65 -34.38 14.71
C GLN A 116 18.69 -33.19 14.55
N LYS A 117 19.14 -32.00 14.95
CA LYS A 117 18.33 -30.76 14.96
C LYS A 117 17.73 -30.40 13.59
N ALA A 118 18.48 -30.63 12.51
CA ALA A 118 18.02 -30.31 11.15
C ALA A 118 16.83 -31.18 10.72
N ASP A 119 16.91 -32.49 10.93
CA ASP A 119 15.82 -33.43 10.65
C ASP A 119 14.61 -33.16 11.57
N LEU A 120 14.86 -32.96 12.87
CA LEU A 120 13.82 -32.65 13.84
C LEU A 120 13.05 -31.37 13.46
N SER A 121 13.76 -30.30 13.05
CA SER A 121 13.13 -29.07 12.55
C SER A 121 12.26 -29.31 11.31
N THR A 122 12.67 -30.23 10.44
CA THR A 122 11.92 -30.62 9.25
C THR A 122 10.66 -31.41 9.61
N PHE A 123 10.74 -32.30 10.60
CA PHE A 123 9.58 -33.09 11.06
C PHE A 123 8.52 -32.19 11.72
N TYR A 124 8.93 -31.26 12.58
CA TYR A 124 8.03 -30.24 13.14
C TYR A 124 7.36 -29.40 12.05
N GLN A 125 8.13 -28.89 11.08
CA GLN A 125 7.55 -28.10 9.98
C GLN A 125 6.56 -28.90 9.14
N ASN A 126 6.82 -30.19 8.88
CA ASN A 126 5.91 -31.05 8.13
C ASN A 126 4.62 -31.34 8.90
N ARG A 127 4.71 -31.51 10.23
CA ARG A 127 3.53 -31.64 11.09
C ARG A 127 2.71 -30.36 11.15
N ALA A 128 3.37 -29.21 11.28
CA ALA A 128 2.73 -27.90 11.16
C ALA A 128 1.99 -27.75 9.81
N ALA A 129 2.53 -28.30 8.73
CA ALA A 129 1.87 -28.26 7.43
C ALA A 129 0.54 -29.01 7.42
N ALA A 130 0.47 -30.16 8.09
CA ALA A 130 -0.77 -30.92 8.23
C ALA A 130 -1.78 -30.21 9.14
N PHE A 131 -1.33 -29.56 10.21
CA PHE A 131 -2.19 -28.72 11.05
C PHE A 131 -2.76 -27.50 10.30
N GLU A 132 -1.98 -26.87 9.40
CA GLU A 132 -2.47 -25.77 8.55
C GLU A 132 -3.63 -26.22 7.65
N GLN A 133 -3.56 -27.44 7.09
CA GLN A 133 -4.66 -27.98 6.29
C GLN A 133 -5.92 -28.29 7.10
N GLN A 134 -5.78 -28.50 8.41
CA GLN A 134 -6.89 -28.65 9.35
C GLN A 134 -7.33 -27.32 9.99
N LEU A 135 -6.74 -26.19 9.59
CA LEU A 135 -7.01 -24.85 10.17
C LEU A 135 -6.75 -24.77 11.69
N LYS A 136 -5.88 -25.64 12.21
CA LYS A 136 -5.46 -25.68 13.62
C LYS A 136 -4.31 -24.71 13.88
N TRP A 137 -4.61 -23.41 13.82
CA TRP A 137 -3.60 -22.36 13.78
C TRP A 137 -2.69 -22.31 15.01
N THR A 138 -3.22 -22.62 16.20
CA THR A 138 -2.46 -22.66 17.45
C THR A 138 -1.35 -23.73 17.42
N GLU A 139 -1.66 -24.92 16.92
CA GLU A 139 -0.73 -26.04 16.79
C GLU A 139 0.29 -25.77 15.67
N VAL A 140 -0.12 -25.08 14.60
CA VAL A 140 0.82 -24.61 13.56
C VAL A 140 1.88 -23.69 14.17
N VAL A 141 1.47 -22.73 15.01
CA VAL A 141 2.42 -21.80 15.66
C VAL A 141 3.37 -22.55 16.58
N GLN A 142 2.87 -23.47 17.41
CA GLN A 142 3.70 -24.27 18.32
C GLN A 142 4.76 -25.08 17.57
N ASP A 143 4.35 -25.85 16.56
CA ASP A 143 5.27 -26.69 15.77
C ASP A 143 6.25 -25.83 14.96
N CYS A 144 5.82 -24.71 14.39
CA CYS A 144 6.73 -23.82 13.68
C CYS A 144 7.73 -23.16 14.64
N SER A 145 7.31 -22.79 15.86
CA SER A 145 8.23 -22.26 16.87
C SER A 145 9.30 -23.27 17.27
N GLN A 146 8.93 -24.53 17.49
CA GLN A 146 9.90 -25.61 17.73
C GLN A 146 10.86 -25.79 16.53
N ALA A 147 10.35 -25.74 15.30
CA ALA A 147 11.19 -25.81 14.11
C ALA A 147 12.17 -24.64 13.99
N VAL A 148 11.75 -23.42 14.36
CA VAL A 148 12.58 -22.20 14.33
C VAL A 148 13.60 -22.18 15.47
N GLU A 149 13.28 -22.68 16.66
CA GLU A 149 14.23 -22.86 17.75
C GLU A 149 15.39 -23.79 17.37
N LEU A 150 15.08 -24.86 16.63
CA LEU A 150 16.07 -25.81 16.13
C LEU A 150 16.85 -25.29 14.91
N ASN A 151 16.18 -24.54 14.03
CA ASN A 151 16.77 -23.93 12.84
C ASN A 151 16.25 -22.49 12.64
N PRO A 152 16.96 -21.48 13.18
CA PRO A 152 16.51 -20.08 13.15
C PRO A 152 16.39 -19.47 11.75
N ARG A 153 17.05 -20.05 10.74
CA ARG A 153 17.01 -19.58 9.35
C ARG A 153 16.02 -20.38 8.49
N TYR A 154 15.12 -21.14 9.10
CA TYR A 154 14.19 -21.98 8.35
C TYR A 154 13.02 -21.17 7.78
N ILE A 155 13.22 -20.61 6.58
CA ILE A 155 12.26 -19.72 5.89
C ILE A 155 10.84 -20.31 5.82
N LYS A 156 10.69 -21.61 5.49
CA LYS A 156 9.36 -22.25 5.39
C LYS A 156 8.62 -22.31 6.73
N ALA A 157 9.34 -22.51 7.84
CA ALA A 157 8.74 -22.54 9.17
C ALA A 157 8.35 -21.12 9.62
N LEU A 158 9.25 -20.14 9.43
CA LEU A 158 8.97 -18.73 9.72
C LEU A 158 7.76 -18.21 8.94
N PHE A 159 7.70 -18.45 7.63
CA PHE A 159 6.59 -17.98 6.81
C PHE A 159 5.26 -18.66 7.17
N ARG A 160 5.29 -19.96 7.51
CA ARG A 160 4.09 -20.68 7.96
C ARG A 160 3.61 -20.18 9.32
N ARG A 161 4.54 -19.89 10.25
CA ARG A 161 4.23 -19.26 11.54
C ARG A 161 3.61 -17.89 11.35
N ALA A 162 4.18 -17.04 10.49
CA ALA A 162 3.62 -15.73 10.16
C ALA A 162 2.17 -15.84 9.65
N LYS A 163 1.88 -16.75 8.71
CA LYS A 163 0.50 -16.97 8.22
C LYS A 163 -0.45 -17.43 9.33
N ALA A 164 0.00 -18.29 10.24
CA ALA A 164 -0.83 -18.74 11.35
C ALA A 164 -1.07 -17.61 12.37
N LEU A 165 -0.07 -16.79 12.66
CA LEU A 165 -0.19 -15.61 13.52
C LEU A 165 -1.13 -14.57 12.92
N GLU A 166 -1.11 -14.36 11.60
CA GLU A 166 -2.09 -13.52 10.90
C GLU A 166 -3.53 -14.02 11.13
N LYS A 167 -3.75 -15.34 11.11
CA LYS A 167 -5.08 -15.95 11.34
C LYS A 167 -5.53 -15.87 12.79
N LEU A 168 -4.59 -15.79 13.74
CA LEU A 168 -4.85 -15.61 15.17
C LEU A 168 -4.93 -14.11 15.57
N ASP A 169 -4.89 -13.19 14.61
CA ASP A 169 -4.83 -11.74 14.82
C ASP A 169 -3.61 -11.26 15.64
N ASN A 170 -2.56 -12.07 15.75
CA ASN A 170 -1.31 -11.67 16.38
C ASN A 170 -0.40 -10.95 15.37
N LYS A 171 -0.81 -9.72 15.03
CA LYS A 171 -0.20 -8.92 13.95
C LYS A 171 1.26 -8.55 14.22
N LYS A 172 1.63 -8.31 15.48
CA LYS A 172 2.99 -7.86 15.84
C LYS A 172 4.02 -8.96 15.59
N GLU A 173 3.81 -10.14 16.14
CA GLU A 173 4.68 -11.30 15.93
C GLU A 173 4.68 -11.74 14.46
N CYS A 174 3.52 -11.66 13.79
CA CYS A 174 3.43 -11.90 12.35
C CYS A 174 4.36 -10.95 11.55
N LEU A 175 4.41 -9.66 11.93
CA LEU A 175 5.26 -8.68 11.26
C LEU A 175 6.74 -8.98 11.49
N GLU A 176 7.12 -9.39 12.70
CA GLU A 176 8.50 -9.76 13.03
C GLU A 176 8.95 -10.98 12.19
N ASP A 177 8.13 -12.03 12.13
CA ASP A 177 8.43 -13.24 11.36
C ASP A 177 8.50 -12.97 9.85
N VAL A 178 7.52 -12.25 9.29
CA VAL A 178 7.52 -11.95 7.84
C VAL A 178 8.66 -11.02 7.46
N THR A 179 9.09 -10.12 8.37
CA THR A 179 10.28 -9.28 8.16
C THR A 179 11.54 -10.13 8.10
N ALA A 180 11.70 -11.09 9.02
CA ALA A 180 12.81 -12.04 8.98
C ALA A 180 12.81 -12.85 7.68
N VAL A 181 11.65 -13.32 7.23
CA VAL A 181 11.49 -14.01 5.93
C VAL A 181 11.91 -13.13 4.76
N CYS A 182 11.43 -11.89 4.69
CA CYS A 182 11.79 -10.95 3.62
C CYS A 182 13.30 -10.70 3.57
N ILE A 183 13.95 -10.55 4.72
CA ILE A 183 15.41 -10.37 4.81
C ILE A 183 16.14 -11.63 4.32
N LEU A 184 15.73 -12.81 4.77
CA LEU A 184 16.36 -14.08 4.38
C LEU A 184 16.16 -14.42 2.89
N GLU A 185 15.03 -14.02 2.31
CA GLU A 185 14.74 -14.17 0.87
C GLU A 185 15.25 -12.98 0.03
N ALA A 186 15.98 -12.03 0.63
CA ALA A 186 16.47 -10.81 -0.02
C ALA A 186 15.38 -10.07 -0.82
N PHE A 187 14.15 -10.04 -0.29
CA PHE A 187 12.97 -9.40 -0.88
C PHE A 187 12.60 -9.91 -2.30
N GLN A 188 13.04 -11.12 -2.67
CA GLN A 188 12.76 -11.69 -3.99
C GLN A 188 11.35 -12.28 -4.10
N ASN A 189 10.81 -12.79 -2.99
CA ASN A 189 9.52 -13.45 -2.96
C ASN A 189 8.39 -12.44 -2.75
N GLN A 190 7.51 -12.30 -3.74
CA GLN A 190 6.38 -11.39 -3.67
C GLN A 190 5.36 -11.77 -2.59
N GLN A 191 5.22 -13.06 -2.25
CA GLN A 191 4.23 -13.50 -1.27
C GLN A 191 4.56 -13.01 0.14
N SER A 192 5.83 -13.05 0.54
CA SER A 192 6.28 -12.53 1.83
C SER A 192 6.18 -11.01 1.89
N MET A 193 6.54 -10.31 0.81
CA MET A 193 6.37 -8.86 0.73
C MET A 193 4.91 -8.41 0.82
N LEU A 194 3.98 -9.10 0.14
CA LEU A 194 2.55 -8.78 0.21
C LEU A 194 1.97 -8.99 1.60
N LEU A 195 2.37 -10.06 2.29
CA LEU A 195 1.97 -10.31 3.67
C LEU A 195 2.53 -9.21 4.60
N ALA A 196 3.80 -8.84 4.45
CA ALA A 196 4.41 -7.76 5.21
C ALA A 196 3.69 -6.42 5.00
N ASP A 197 3.43 -6.03 3.76
CA ASP A 197 2.72 -4.80 3.41
C ASP A 197 1.30 -4.78 4.01
N LYS A 198 0.57 -5.90 3.90
CA LYS A 198 -0.78 -6.03 4.47
C LYS A 198 -0.79 -5.82 5.98
N VAL A 199 0.08 -6.53 6.70
CA VAL A 199 0.15 -6.47 8.17
C VAL A 199 0.64 -5.10 8.64
N LEU A 200 1.61 -4.51 7.95
CA LEU A 200 2.11 -3.17 8.23
C LEU A 200 1.04 -2.09 8.03
N LYS A 201 0.24 -2.17 6.96
CA LYS A 201 -0.91 -1.28 6.74
C LYS A 201 -1.96 -1.41 7.83
N GLN A 202 -2.26 -2.62 8.30
CA GLN A 202 -3.22 -2.85 9.37
C GLN A 202 -2.74 -2.26 10.69
N LEU A 203 -1.52 -2.64 11.13
CA LEU A 203 -0.92 -2.10 12.36
C LEU A 203 -0.74 -0.58 12.30
N GLY A 204 -0.34 -0.06 11.14
CA GLY A 204 -0.22 1.37 10.91
C GLY A 204 -1.56 2.09 11.08
N LYS A 205 -2.65 1.55 10.51
CA LYS A 205 -4.01 2.11 10.67
C LYS A 205 -4.50 2.07 12.11
N GLU A 206 -4.27 0.97 12.82
CA GLU A 206 -4.68 0.82 14.23
C GLU A 206 -3.96 1.84 15.13
N LYS A 207 -2.62 1.88 15.06
CA LYS A 207 -1.82 2.84 15.83
C LYS A 207 -2.10 4.28 15.43
N ALA A 208 -2.29 4.55 14.14
CA ALA A 208 -2.65 5.88 13.66
C ALA A 208 -4.00 6.32 14.22
N LYS A 209 -5.02 5.43 14.21
CA LYS A 209 -6.35 5.73 14.74
C LYS A 209 -6.32 6.05 16.24
N GLU A 210 -5.56 5.28 17.02
CA GLU A 210 -5.40 5.54 18.46
C GLU A 210 -4.71 6.89 18.71
N LYS A 211 -3.60 7.15 18.03
CA LYS A 211 -2.86 8.40 18.19
C LYS A 211 -3.66 9.60 17.69
N TYR A 212 -4.46 9.45 16.65
CA TYR A 212 -5.27 10.52 16.08
C TYR A 212 -6.38 10.99 17.04
N LYS A 213 -6.98 10.09 17.83
CA LYS A 213 -7.99 10.44 18.84
C LYS A 213 -7.46 11.40 19.90
N ASN A 214 -6.20 11.22 20.29
CA ASN A 214 -5.54 12.01 21.33
C ASN A 214 -4.60 13.06 20.74
N ARG A 215 -4.73 13.37 19.44
CA ARG A 215 -3.88 14.34 18.77
C ARG A 215 -4.28 15.74 19.21
N GLU A 216 -3.32 16.49 19.73
CA GLU A 216 -3.49 17.91 19.97
C GLU A 216 -3.55 18.68 18.64
N PRO A 217 -4.47 19.65 18.51
CA PRO A 217 -4.50 20.54 17.35
C PRO A 217 -3.22 21.36 17.35
N MET A 218 -2.35 21.09 16.38
CA MET A 218 -1.09 21.80 16.23
C MET A 218 -1.16 22.65 14.96
N MET A 219 -0.93 23.95 15.12
CA MET A 219 -0.79 24.84 13.98
C MET A 219 0.45 24.47 13.16
N PRO A 220 0.34 24.41 11.81
CA PRO A 220 1.50 24.23 10.96
C PRO A 220 2.43 25.45 11.03
N SER A 221 3.65 25.30 10.48
CA SER A 221 4.64 26.38 10.53
C SER A 221 4.13 27.65 9.82
N PRO A 222 4.49 28.86 10.29
CA PRO A 222 4.12 30.11 9.64
C PRO A 222 4.49 30.15 8.15
N GLN A 223 5.66 29.60 7.80
CA GLN A 223 6.09 29.51 6.40
C GLN A 223 5.19 28.61 5.55
N PHE A 224 4.69 27.50 6.12
CA PHE A 224 3.72 26.65 5.44
C PHE A 224 2.40 27.38 5.21
N ILE A 225 1.93 28.14 6.21
CA ILE A 225 0.67 28.91 6.12
C ILE A 225 0.80 29.98 5.02
N LYS A 226 1.89 30.75 5.00
CA LYS A 226 2.16 31.74 3.94
C LYS A 226 2.21 31.10 2.56
N SER A 227 2.92 29.98 2.43
CA SER A 227 2.98 29.21 1.18
C SER A 227 1.60 28.70 0.75
N TYR A 228 0.81 28.19 1.69
CA TYR A 228 -0.57 27.76 1.42
C TYR A 228 -1.43 28.91 0.88
N PHE A 229 -1.46 30.07 1.55
CA PHE A 229 -2.26 31.21 1.09
C PHE A 229 -1.75 31.81 -0.23
N SER A 230 -0.45 31.74 -0.53
CA SER A 230 0.09 32.14 -1.84
C SER A 230 -0.39 31.28 -3.01
N SER A 231 -0.95 30.09 -2.75
CA SER A 231 -1.51 29.22 -3.79
C SER A 231 -2.90 29.63 -4.28
N PHE A 232 -3.56 30.55 -3.57
CA PHE A 232 -4.86 31.12 -3.91
C PHE A 232 -4.68 32.56 -4.41
N THR A 233 -4.82 32.76 -5.70
CA THR A 233 -4.61 34.05 -6.36
C THR A 233 -5.89 34.89 -6.44
N ASP A 234 -7.05 34.24 -6.60
CA ASP A 234 -8.34 34.89 -6.76
C ASP A 234 -9.26 34.69 -5.56
N ASP A 235 -8.68 34.82 -4.36
CA ASP A 235 -9.36 34.63 -3.08
C ASP A 235 -9.43 35.93 -2.28
N ILE A 236 -10.65 36.28 -1.85
CA ILE A 236 -10.98 37.46 -1.04
C ILE A 236 -10.28 37.39 0.33
N ILE A 237 -10.04 36.17 0.83
CA ILE A 237 -9.33 35.95 2.10
C ILE A 237 -7.82 36.14 1.94
N SER A 238 -7.25 35.88 0.76
CA SER A 238 -5.82 36.00 0.52
C SER A 238 -5.41 37.40 0.07
N GLN A 239 -6.33 38.16 -0.54
CA GLN A 239 -6.07 39.54 -0.95
C GLN A 239 -5.94 40.48 0.27
N PRO A 240 -4.96 41.41 0.25
CA PRO A 240 -4.85 42.44 1.28
C PRO A 240 -6.14 43.25 1.38
N LEU A 241 -6.49 43.67 2.59
CA LEU A 241 -7.56 44.66 2.77
C LEU A 241 -7.22 45.89 1.93
N GLN A 242 -8.03 46.20 0.92
CA GLN A 242 -7.87 47.47 0.22
C GLN A 242 -8.08 48.58 1.27
N LYS A 243 -7.03 49.37 1.54
CA LYS A 243 -7.13 50.62 2.30
C LYS A 243 -8.00 51.60 1.50
N GLY A 244 -9.31 51.43 1.55
CA GLY A 244 -10.24 52.31 0.85
C GLY A 244 -11.44 51.62 0.23
N GLU A 245 -12.33 51.04 1.04
CA GLU A 245 -13.77 51.30 0.82
C GLU A 245 -14.10 52.69 1.41
N LYS A 246 -13.40 53.74 0.95
CA LYS A 246 -13.97 55.09 1.00
C LYS A 246 -14.78 55.19 -0.27
N LYS A 247 -16.10 54.99 -0.15
CA LYS A 247 -16.99 55.39 -1.24
C LYS A 247 -16.79 56.87 -1.51
N ASP A 248 -16.76 57.14 -2.79
CA ASP A 248 -16.57 58.41 -3.47
C ASP A 248 -17.31 59.59 -2.85
N GLU A 249 -16.62 60.73 -2.91
CA GLU A 249 -17.12 62.10 -3.05
C GLU A 249 -18.65 62.29 -2.92
N ASP A 250 -19.09 62.70 -1.75
CA ASP A 250 -20.12 63.73 -1.67
C ASP A 250 -19.62 64.84 -0.75
N LYS A 251 -19.53 66.04 -1.34
CA LYS A 251 -19.23 67.28 -0.67
C LYS A 251 -20.33 67.61 0.34
N ASP A 252 -19.90 68.22 1.43
CA ASP A 252 -20.70 69.10 2.28
C ASP A 252 -21.82 68.42 3.08
N LYS A 253 -21.44 67.81 4.20
CA LYS A 253 -22.18 67.88 5.47
C LYS A 253 -21.24 67.56 6.63
N GLU A 254 -20.78 68.60 7.30
CA GLU A 254 -20.30 68.52 8.68
C GLU A 254 -21.47 68.03 9.54
N GLY A 255 -21.42 66.78 9.96
CA GLY A 255 -22.46 66.16 10.77
C GLY A 255 -22.24 64.67 10.87
N GLU A 256 -21.71 64.24 12.01
CA GLU A 256 -21.49 62.85 12.42
C GLU A 256 -20.48 62.08 11.55
N ALA A 257 -19.21 62.20 11.95
CA ALA A 257 -18.27 61.12 11.77
C ALA A 257 -18.86 59.88 12.44
N ALA A 258 -19.58 59.05 11.68
CA ALA A 258 -19.88 57.70 12.08
C ALA A 258 -18.55 57.02 12.38
N GLU A 259 -18.28 56.79 13.67
CA GLU A 259 -17.20 55.95 14.14
C GLU A 259 -17.10 54.74 13.24
N ILE A 260 -15.95 54.57 12.60
CA ILE A 260 -15.55 53.31 11.98
C ILE A 260 -15.74 52.28 13.08
N THR A 261 -16.76 51.44 12.93
CA THR A 261 -17.18 50.50 13.95
C THR A 261 -16.00 49.60 14.25
N GLU A 262 -15.38 49.82 15.41
CA GLU A 262 -14.43 48.88 15.99
C GLU A 262 -15.07 47.48 15.96
N SER A 263 -14.30 46.49 15.50
CA SER A 263 -14.49 45.08 15.84
C SER A 263 -15.50 44.20 15.06
N ALA A 264 -15.48 44.18 13.72
CA ALA A 264 -15.91 42.95 13.03
C ALA A 264 -14.87 41.84 13.27
N GLY A 265 -15.29 40.66 13.72
CA GLY A 265 -14.40 39.56 14.09
C GLY A 265 -13.55 39.05 12.93
N TYR A 266 -14.09 39.07 11.70
CA TYR A 266 -13.34 38.75 10.48
C TYR A 266 -12.19 39.74 10.21
N LEU A 267 -12.41 41.05 10.41
CA LEU A 267 -11.37 42.06 10.21
C LEU A 267 -10.23 41.91 11.24
N LYS A 268 -10.57 41.56 12.48
CA LYS A 268 -9.57 41.19 13.51
C LYS A 268 -8.81 39.92 13.14
N ALA A 269 -9.49 38.91 12.61
CA ALA A 269 -8.85 37.69 12.14
C ALA A 269 -7.85 37.98 11.00
N LYS A 270 -8.17 38.89 10.08
CA LYS A 270 -7.24 39.38 9.04
C LYS A 270 -6.01 40.08 9.62
N GLN A 271 -6.17 40.93 10.63
CA GLN A 271 -5.03 41.55 11.33
C GLN A 271 -4.11 40.48 11.94
N TYR A 272 -4.68 39.46 12.58
CA TYR A 272 -3.89 38.35 13.12
C TYR A 272 -3.21 37.49 12.06
N MET A 273 -3.74 37.42 10.83
CA MET A 273 -3.01 36.79 9.71
C MET A 273 -1.76 37.56 9.32
N GLU A 274 -1.82 38.90 9.31
CA GLU A 274 -0.70 39.79 9.00
C GLU A 274 0.35 39.80 10.12
N GLU A 275 -0.09 39.74 11.38
CA GLU A 275 0.76 39.63 12.57
C GLU A 275 1.33 38.21 12.80
N GLU A 276 0.98 37.25 11.95
CA GLU A 276 1.34 35.82 12.07
C GLU A 276 0.85 35.17 13.38
N ASN A 277 -0.18 35.75 14.01
CA ASN A 277 -0.79 35.29 15.25
C ASN A 277 -1.97 34.34 14.97
N TYR A 278 -1.66 33.19 14.37
CA TYR A 278 -2.67 32.34 13.78
C TYR A 278 -3.62 31.66 14.79
N ASP A 279 -3.19 31.45 16.03
CA ASP A 279 -3.98 30.75 17.06
C ASP A 279 -5.29 31.47 17.42
N LYS A 280 -5.33 32.80 17.23
CA LYS A 280 -6.51 33.63 17.53
C LYS A 280 -7.52 33.72 16.38
N ILE A 281 -7.19 33.23 15.19
CA ILE A 281 -8.04 33.40 14.01
C ILE A 281 -9.39 32.68 14.18
N ILE A 282 -9.36 31.44 14.68
CA ILE A 282 -10.57 30.63 14.84
C ILE A 282 -11.52 31.26 15.87
N SER A 283 -11.01 31.82 16.96
CA SER A 283 -11.84 32.44 17.99
C SER A 283 -12.49 33.73 17.48
N GLU A 284 -11.76 34.58 16.77
CA GLU A 284 -12.34 35.81 16.21
C GLU A 284 -13.34 35.53 15.07
N CYS A 285 -13.07 34.54 14.22
CA CYS A 285 -14.04 34.11 13.20
C CYS A 285 -15.32 33.57 13.85
N THR A 286 -15.19 32.81 14.95
CA THR A 286 -16.35 32.28 15.67
C THR A 286 -17.24 33.38 16.24
N LYS A 287 -16.64 34.44 16.82
CA LYS A 287 -17.38 35.61 17.29
C LYS A 287 -18.16 36.32 16.18
N GLU A 288 -17.57 36.45 14.99
CA GLU A 288 -18.25 37.05 13.82
C GLU A 288 -19.44 36.21 13.33
N ILE A 289 -19.30 34.89 13.36
CA ILE A 289 -20.35 33.97 12.93
C ILE A 289 -21.53 33.99 13.92
N GLU A 290 -21.23 34.04 15.22
CA GLU A 290 -22.25 34.12 16.28
C GLU A 290 -22.98 35.47 16.29
N SER A 291 -22.30 36.57 15.94
CA SER A 291 -22.91 37.89 15.84
C SER A 291 -23.79 38.07 14.59
N GLY A 292 -23.69 37.17 13.62
CA GLY A 292 -24.40 37.28 12.33
C GLY A 292 -23.97 38.53 11.55
N GLY A 293 -22.70 38.92 11.67
CA GLY A 293 -22.17 40.14 11.08
C GLY A 293 -22.11 40.12 9.55
N ARG A 294 -21.76 41.28 8.96
CA ARG A 294 -21.66 41.46 7.50
C ARG A 294 -20.67 40.47 6.84
N TYR A 295 -19.65 40.01 7.58
CA TYR A 295 -18.59 39.16 7.06
C TYR A 295 -18.75 37.68 7.44
N THR A 296 -19.98 37.24 7.72
CA THR A 296 -20.26 35.87 8.16
C THR A 296 -19.76 34.82 7.15
N ALA A 297 -19.96 35.03 5.85
CA ALA A 297 -19.55 34.08 4.81
C ALA A 297 -18.01 33.96 4.73
N GLU A 298 -17.30 35.08 4.81
CA GLU A 298 -15.84 35.16 4.80
C GLU A 298 -15.25 34.55 6.08
N ALA A 299 -15.87 34.81 7.24
CA ALA A 299 -15.46 34.25 8.51
C ALA A 299 -15.61 32.71 8.54
N LEU A 300 -16.70 32.17 7.99
CA LEU A 300 -16.91 30.72 7.85
C LEU A 300 -15.81 30.09 6.99
N LEU A 301 -15.51 30.67 5.82
CA LEU A 301 -14.50 30.12 4.92
C LEU A 301 -13.08 30.22 5.51
N LEU A 302 -12.77 31.32 6.19
CA LEU A 302 -11.50 31.50 6.89
C LEU A 302 -11.36 30.50 8.04
N ARG A 303 -12.40 30.34 8.87
CA ARG A 303 -12.42 29.36 9.97
C ARG A 303 -12.27 27.93 9.46
N ALA A 304 -13.02 27.56 8.42
CA ALA A 304 -12.88 26.27 7.74
C ALA A 304 -11.46 26.02 7.23
N THR A 305 -10.82 27.04 6.66
CA THR A 305 -9.45 26.96 6.17
C THR A 305 -8.48 26.63 7.30
N PHE A 306 -8.58 27.31 8.44
CA PHE A 306 -7.72 27.04 9.60
C PHE A 306 -8.01 25.68 10.24
N TYR A 307 -9.27 25.23 10.27
CA TYR A 307 -9.58 23.86 10.66
C TYR A 307 -8.91 22.83 9.73
N LEU A 308 -8.93 23.05 8.41
CA LEU A 308 -8.22 22.18 7.45
C LEU A 308 -6.70 22.21 7.65
N LEU A 309 -6.10 23.37 7.93
CA LEU A 309 -4.66 23.52 8.19
C LEU A 309 -4.21 22.77 9.46
N ILE A 310 -5.04 22.77 10.50
CA ILE A 310 -4.81 21.99 11.73
C ILE A 310 -5.04 20.49 11.47
N GLY A 311 -5.74 20.14 10.40
CA GLY A 311 -6.15 18.78 10.05
C GLY A 311 -7.45 18.34 10.73
N ASN A 312 -8.28 19.28 11.20
CA ASN A 312 -9.60 19.02 11.74
C ASN A 312 -10.66 19.11 10.63
N ALA A 313 -10.65 18.14 9.72
CA ALA A 313 -11.62 18.08 8.61
C ALA A 313 -13.08 18.00 9.08
N THR A 314 -13.33 17.35 10.22
CA THR A 314 -14.68 17.20 10.79
C THR A 314 -15.30 18.52 11.22
N ALA A 315 -14.50 19.46 11.76
CA ALA A 315 -14.98 20.80 12.10
C ALA A 315 -15.07 21.72 10.88
N ALA A 316 -14.23 21.52 9.87
CA ALA A 316 -14.24 22.33 8.64
C ALA A 316 -15.48 22.09 7.76
N GLN A 317 -15.95 20.83 7.68
CA GLN A 317 -17.04 20.45 6.78
C GLN A 317 -18.34 21.27 6.95
N PRO A 318 -18.92 21.45 8.16
CA PRO A 318 -20.15 22.23 8.30
C PRO A 318 -19.98 23.69 7.87
N ASP A 319 -18.83 24.32 8.14
CA ASP A 319 -18.54 25.69 7.73
C ASP A 319 -18.49 25.80 6.19
N LEU A 320 -17.85 24.84 5.51
CA LEU A 320 -17.79 24.79 4.05
C LEU A 320 -19.19 24.58 3.44
N ASP A 321 -19.96 23.65 4.00
CA ASP A 321 -21.32 23.36 3.53
C ASP A 321 -22.23 24.59 3.69
N GLN A 322 -22.07 25.34 4.78
CA GLN A 322 -22.82 26.57 5.00
C GLN A 322 -22.49 27.62 3.94
N VAL A 323 -21.20 27.90 3.67
CA VAL A 323 -20.78 28.88 2.66
C VAL A 323 -21.29 28.51 1.26
N ILE A 324 -21.27 27.22 0.90
CA ILE A 324 -21.75 26.74 -0.40
C ILE A 324 -23.27 26.96 -0.56
N ASN A 325 -24.02 26.81 0.52
CA ASN A 325 -25.49 26.97 0.53
C ASN A 325 -25.96 28.43 0.61
N MET A 326 -25.07 29.38 0.94
CA MET A 326 -25.38 30.82 0.96
C MET A 326 -25.45 31.37 -0.47
N LYS A 327 -26.67 31.58 -0.98
CA LYS A 327 -26.90 32.04 -2.37
C LYS A 327 -26.49 33.49 -2.61
N ASP A 328 -26.57 34.30 -1.57
CA ASP A 328 -26.20 35.71 -1.47
C ASP A 328 -24.69 35.93 -1.28
N ALA A 329 -23.95 34.90 -0.88
CA ALA A 329 -22.50 34.96 -0.75
C ALA A 329 -21.81 35.15 -2.11
N ASN A 330 -20.66 35.83 -2.10
CA ASN A 330 -19.86 36.07 -3.29
C ASN A 330 -19.51 34.75 -4.00
N VAL A 331 -19.70 34.73 -5.32
CA VAL A 331 -19.44 33.58 -6.20
C VAL A 331 -18.03 33.01 -5.98
N LYS A 332 -17.02 33.87 -5.80
CA LYS A 332 -15.63 33.45 -5.57
C LYS A 332 -15.44 32.72 -4.25
N LEU A 333 -16.14 33.14 -3.18
CA LEU A 333 -16.10 32.46 -1.88
C LEU A 333 -16.69 31.05 -1.98
N ARG A 334 -17.81 30.89 -2.69
CA ARG A 334 -18.44 29.58 -2.87
C ARG A 334 -17.56 28.64 -3.72
N ALA A 335 -16.97 29.16 -4.80
CA ALA A 335 -16.03 28.39 -5.61
C ALA A 335 -14.82 27.96 -4.76
N ASN A 336 -14.28 28.85 -3.94
CA ASN A 336 -13.18 28.55 -3.02
C ASN A 336 -13.56 27.52 -1.93
N ALA A 337 -14.77 27.62 -1.37
CA ALA A 337 -15.30 26.61 -0.43
C ALA A 337 -15.38 25.22 -1.08
N LEU A 338 -15.85 25.13 -2.33
CA LEU A 338 -15.88 23.88 -3.10
C LEU A 338 -14.47 23.33 -3.37
N ILE A 339 -13.49 24.18 -3.71
CA ILE A 339 -12.08 23.75 -3.86
C ILE A 339 -11.57 23.10 -2.56
N LYS A 340 -11.86 23.73 -1.42
CA LYS A 340 -11.42 23.23 -0.09
C LYS A 340 -12.15 21.95 0.29
N ARG A 341 -13.45 21.84 0.06
CA ARG A 341 -14.25 20.63 0.32
C ARG A 341 -13.83 19.47 -0.60
N GLY A 342 -13.60 19.75 -1.88
CA GLY A 342 -13.08 18.79 -2.83
C GLY A 342 -11.69 18.27 -2.46
N SER A 343 -10.81 19.15 -1.97
CA SER A 343 -9.49 18.78 -1.46
C SER A 343 -9.58 17.92 -0.18
N MET A 344 -10.50 18.25 0.73
CA MET A 344 -10.79 17.47 1.93
C MET A 344 -11.29 16.06 1.58
N TYR A 345 -12.21 15.90 0.63
CA TYR A 345 -12.70 14.58 0.20
C TYR A 345 -11.58 13.73 -0.42
N MET A 346 -10.64 14.34 -1.13
CA MET A 346 -9.48 13.62 -1.66
C MET A 346 -8.59 13.06 -0.53
N GLN A 347 -8.35 13.83 0.54
CA GLN A 347 -7.62 13.36 1.73
C GLN A 347 -8.34 12.19 2.41
N GLN A 348 -9.67 12.17 2.36
CA GLN A 348 -10.51 11.09 2.88
C GLN A 348 -10.64 9.88 1.93
N GLN A 349 -9.88 9.85 0.82
CA GLN A 349 -9.96 8.81 -0.22
C GLN A 349 -11.35 8.69 -0.87
N GLN A 350 -12.06 9.81 -1.01
CA GLN A 350 -13.36 9.90 -1.69
C GLN A 350 -13.23 10.67 -3.01
N PRO A 351 -12.66 10.05 -4.07
CA PRO A 351 -12.35 10.75 -5.33
C PRO A 351 -13.61 11.20 -6.09
N LEU A 352 -14.73 10.49 -5.93
CA LEU A 352 -15.98 10.83 -6.62
C LEU A 352 -16.55 12.16 -6.13
N HIS A 353 -16.75 12.31 -4.81
CA HIS A 353 -17.21 13.56 -4.20
C HIS A 353 -16.23 14.71 -4.46
N SER A 354 -14.92 14.43 -4.38
CA SER A 354 -13.88 15.40 -4.71
C SER A 354 -14.04 15.94 -6.15
N THR A 355 -14.23 15.05 -7.13
CA THR A 355 -14.39 15.43 -8.54
C THR A 355 -15.68 16.22 -8.77
N GLN A 356 -16.77 15.86 -8.09
CA GLN A 356 -18.04 16.58 -8.16
C GLN A 356 -17.89 18.03 -7.68
N ASP A 357 -17.20 18.24 -6.55
CA ASP A 357 -16.97 19.58 -6.01
C ASP A 357 -16.11 20.43 -6.94
N PHE A 358 -15.03 19.88 -7.51
CA PHE A 358 -14.18 20.60 -8.47
C PHE A 358 -14.93 20.95 -9.76
N ASN A 359 -15.81 20.09 -10.24
CA ASN A 359 -16.63 20.39 -11.42
C ASN A 359 -17.64 21.50 -11.09
N THR A 360 -18.33 21.40 -9.95
CA THR A 360 -19.27 22.42 -9.48
C THR A 360 -18.57 23.79 -9.30
N ALA A 361 -17.34 23.79 -8.78
CA ALA A 361 -16.55 25.01 -8.62
C ALA A 361 -16.26 25.67 -9.98
N ALA A 362 -15.92 24.87 -11.00
CA ALA A 362 -15.64 25.36 -12.35
C ALA A 362 -16.91 25.84 -13.08
N GLU A 363 -18.07 25.27 -12.77
CA GLU A 363 -19.36 25.73 -13.30
C GLU A 363 -19.80 27.06 -12.67
N ILE A 364 -19.56 27.23 -11.36
CA ILE A 364 -19.92 28.45 -10.62
C ILE A 364 -19.02 29.62 -11.01
N ASP A 365 -17.71 29.38 -11.14
CA ASP A 365 -16.72 30.42 -11.42
C ASP A 365 -15.77 30.00 -12.55
N THR A 366 -16.27 30.14 -13.78
CA THR A 366 -15.58 29.64 -15.00
C THR A 366 -14.23 30.29 -15.27
N GLN A 367 -14.00 31.52 -14.78
CA GLN A 367 -12.78 32.29 -15.02
C GLN A 367 -11.79 32.23 -13.84
N ASN A 368 -12.06 31.42 -12.81
CA ASN A 368 -11.21 31.34 -11.63
C ASN A 368 -10.00 30.44 -11.85
N PRO A 369 -8.77 30.99 -11.85
CA PRO A 369 -7.55 30.20 -12.05
C PRO A 369 -7.29 29.19 -10.92
N ASP A 370 -7.71 29.50 -9.69
CA ASP A 370 -7.45 28.66 -8.52
C ASP A 370 -8.19 27.32 -8.63
N VAL A 371 -9.40 27.32 -9.19
CA VAL A 371 -10.18 26.11 -9.44
C VAL A 371 -9.40 25.14 -10.32
N TYR A 372 -8.88 25.62 -11.45
CA TYR A 372 -8.12 24.79 -12.40
C TYR A 372 -6.76 24.39 -11.85
N HIS A 373 -6.09 25.28 -11.12
CA HIS A 373 -4.81 24.99 -10.47
C HIS A 373 -4.94 23.83 -9.47
N HIS A 374 -5.87 23.91 -8.51
CA HIS A 374 -6.07 22.86 -7.51
C HIS A 374 -6.66 21.59 -8.11
N ARG A 375 -7.58 21.69 -9.08
CA ARG A 375 -8.08 20.54 -9.83
C ARG A 375 -6.95 19.82 -10.58
N GLY A 376 -6.02 20.55 -11.19
CA GLY A 376 -4.85 19.98 -11.86
C GLY A 376 -3.92 19.25 -10.89
N GLN A 377 -3.63 19.84 -9.72
CA GLN A 377 -2.84 19.18 -8.68
C GLN A 377 -3.49 17.88 -8.19
N VAL A 378 -4.81 17.87 -8.04
CA VAL A 378 -5.56 16.67 -7.63
C VAL A 378 -5.61 15.63 -8.75
N GLY A 379 -5.88 16.03 -9.99
CA GLY A 379 -5.90 15.14 -11.16
C GLY A 379 -4.55 14.45 -11.39
N GLY A 380 -3.43 15.18 -11.23
CA GLY A 380 -2.09 14.60 -11.30
C GLY A 380 -1.85 13.51 -10.24
N ARG A 381 -2.41 13.67 -9.03
CA ARG A 381 -2.31 12.69 -7.95
C ARG A 381 -3.18 11.45 -8.19
N ILE A 382 -4.37 11.61 -8.78
CA ILE A 382 -5.27 10.48 -9.10
C ILE A 382 -4.63 9.56 -10.15
N HIS A 383 -3.98 10.13 -11.18
CA HIS A 383 -3.30 9.34 -12.22
C HIS A 383 -2.07 8.59 -11.72
N HIS A 384 -1.40 9.05 -10.64
CA HIS A 384 -0.31 8.33 -10.01
C HIS A 384 -0.76 7.29 -8.98
N CYS A 385 -2.03 7.31 -8.56
CA CYS A 385 -2.62 6.35 -7.63
C CYS A 385 -3.39 5.21 -8.32
N SER A 386 -3.51 5.22 -9.65
CA SER A 386 -4.07 4.10 -10.41
C SER A 386 -2.95 3.11 -10.77
N PRO A 387 -2.93 1.90 -10.22
CA PRO A 387 -1.97 0.89 -10.63
C PRO A 387 -2.31 0.41 -12.05
N PHE A 388 -1.34 0.50 -12.95
CA PHE A 388 -1.31 -0.29 -14.18
C PHE A 388 -1.11 -1.78 -13.84
#